data_AF-A0A349MNU9-F1
#
_entry.id   AF-A0A349MNU9-F1
#
_cell.length_a   1.000
_cell.length_b   1.000
_cell.length_c   1.000
_cell.angle_alpha   90.00
_cell.angle_beta   90.00
_cell.angle_gamma   90.00
#
_symmetry.space_group_name_H-M   'P 1'
#
loop_
_entity.id
_entity.type
_entity.pdbx_description
1 polymer ?
#
loop_
_entity_poly.entity_id
_entity_poly.type
_entity_poly.pdbx_seq_one_letter_code
_entity_poly.pdbx_strand_id
1 'polypeptide(L)'
;MVIRHLFGFSGDSLTSGAVSGGASRDSSDTIASYLTDADSQLDIDGDGESKPLTDGLLLIRYLFGFSGDSLISGAIGTGAERDTAEEVEAYIEERIPQ
;
A
#
# COMPACT_ATOMS: atom_id res chain seq x y z
N MET A 1 6.05 -3.70 6.02
CA MET A 1 5.35 -4.94 5.61
C MET A 1 4.52 -4.74 4.34
N VAL A 2 3.68 -3.70 4.27
CA VAL A 2 2.81 -3.40 3.11
C VAL A 2 3.55 -3.41 1.77
N ILE A 3 4.64 -2.65 1.63
CA ILE A 3 5.42 -2.58 0.39
C ILE A 3 6.00 -3.95 0.01
N ARG A 4 6.51 -4.72 0.98
CA ARG A 4 7.06 -6.06 0.71
C ARG A 4 5.99 -7.04 0.25
N HIS A 5 4.80 -6.99 0.84
CA HIS A 5 3.67 -7.79 0.41
C HIS A 5 3.25 -7.44 -1.03
N LEU A 6 3.16 -6.16 -1.37
CA LEU A 6 2.89 -5.72 -2.75
C LEU A 6 3.96 -6.20 -3.75
N PHE A 7 5.23 -6.28 -3.32
CA PHE A 7 6.30 -6.88 -4.13
C PHE A 7 6.31 -8.43 -4.12
N GLY A 8 5.27 -9.07 -3.57
CA GLY A 8 5.11 -10.52 -3.57
C GLY A 8 6.01 -11.26 -2.56
N PHE A 9 6.66 -10.55 -1.63
CA PHE A 9 7.39 -11.20 -0.56
C PHE A 9 6.40 -11.84 0.42
N SER A 10 6.70 -13.09 0.83
CA SER A 10 5.91 -13.89 1.77
C SER A 10 6.80 -14.72 2.70
N GLY A 11 6.22 -15.33 3.74
CA GLY A 11 6.98 -16.16 4.70
C GLY A 11 8.07 -15.38 5.44
N ASP A 12 9.24 -15.98 5.66
CA ASP A 12 10.36 -15.36 6.36
C ASP A 12 10.86 -14.06 5.68
N SER A 13 10.65 -13.92 4.36
CA SER A 13 11.04 -12.71 3.62
C SER A 13 10.16 -11.48 3.90
N LEU A 14 8.92 -11.70 4.39
CA LEU A 14 8.07 -10.62 4.89
C LEU A 14 8.67 -10.02 6.16
N THR A 15 9.05 -10.87 7.12
CA THR A 15 9.39 -10.49 8.50
C THR A 15 10.87 -10.19 8.69
N SER A 16 11.76 -10.78 7.88
CA SER A 16 13.21 -10.64 8.00
C SER A 16 13.68 -9.17 7.98
N GLY A 17 14.27 -8.73 9.09
CA GLY A 17 14.81 -7.36 9.26
C GLY A 17 13.78 -6.23 9.37
N ALA A 18 12.47 -6.54 9.41
CA ALA A 18 11.41 -5.52 9.53
C ALA A 18 10.56 -5.64 10.81
N VAL A 19 10.67 -6.74 11.56
CA VAL A 19 10.10 -6.88 12.91
C VAL A 19 11.22 -7.02 13.95
N SER A 20 11.14 -6.23 15.03
CA SER A 20 11.99 -6.44 16.22
C SER A 20 11.40 -7.57 17.08
N GLY A 21 12.22 -8.24 17.90
CA GLY A 21 11.82 -9.41 18.69
C GLY A 21 10.67 -9.19 19.71
N GLY A 22 10.10 -7.98 19.81
CA GLY A 22 8.92 -7.66 20.61
C GLY A 22 7.64 -7.40 19.81
N ALA A 23 7.60 -7.74 18.52
CA ALA A 23 6.42 -7.53 17.69
C ALA A 23 5.28 -8.50 18.07
N SER A 24 4.10 -7.97 18.40
CA SER A 24 2.90 -8.75 18.75
C SER A 24 2.27 -9.52 17.58
N ARG A 25 2.82 -9.35 16.37
CA ARG A 25 2.48 -10.08 15.14
C ARG A 25 3.78 -10.54 14.51
N ASP A 26 4.21 -11.75 14.86
CA ASP A 26 5.48 -12.37 14.53
C ASP A 26 5.34 -13.52 13.51
N SER A 27 4.11 -14.01 13.30
CA SER A 27 3.82 -15.05 12.31
C SER A 27 3.54 -14.43 10.93
N SER A 28 4.37 -14.76 9.94
CA SER A 28 4.26 -14.29 8.55
C SER A 28 2.89 -14.59 7.93
N ASP A 29 2.26 -15.70 8.32
CA ASP A 29 0.95 -16.12 7.81
C ASP A 29 -0.17 -15.20 8.31
N THR A 30 -0.09 -14.72 9.56
CA THR A 30 -1.08 -13.78 10.11
C THR A 30 -0.92 -12.38 9.51
N ILE A 31 0.32 -11.99 9.18
CA ILE A 31 0.61 -10.74 8.49
C ILE A 31 0.13 -10.81 7.03
N ALA A 32 0.42 -11.92 6.34
CA ALA A 32 -0.03 -12.15 4.97
C ALA A 32 -1.55 -12.19 4.88
N SER A 33 -2.24 -12.94 5.75
CA SER A 33 -3.70 -12.98 5.79
C SER A 33 -4.31 -11.60 6.05
N TYR A 34 -3.76 -10.82 6.99
CA TYR A 34 -4.25 -9.46 7.25
C TYR A 34 -4.02 -8.50 6.08
N LEU A 35 -2.89 -8.62 5.37
CA LEU A 35 -2.61 -7.81 4.19
C LEU A 35 -3.40 -8.27 2.96
N THR A 36 -3.70 -9.55 2.84
CA THR A 36 -4.56 -10.13 1.79
C THR A 36 -6.03 -9.75 2.01
N ASP A 37 -6.51 -9.76 3.25
CA ASP A 37 -7.85 -9.25 3.58
C ASP A 37 -7.96 -7.75 3.31
N ALA A 38 -6.83 -7.03 3.42
CA ALA A 38 -6.71 -5.61 3.09
C ALA A 38 -6.33 -5.36 1.60
N ASP A 39 -6.26 -6.39 0.74
CA ASP A 39 -5.78 -6.22 -0.64
C ASP A 39 -6.71 -5.28 -1.44
N SER A 40 -8.02 -5.34 -1.20
CA SER A 40 -8.99 -4.37 -1.74
C SER A 40 -8.81 -2.94 -1.19
N GLN A 41 -8.18 -2.79 -0.02
CA GLN A 41 -7.86 -1.48 0.57
C GLN A 41 -6.52 -0.93 0.05
N LEU A 42 -5.66 -1.82 -0.46
CA LEU A 42 -4.37 -1.48 -1.05
C LEU A 42 -4.47 -1.07 -2.52
N ASP A 43 -5.60 -1.32 -3.17
CA ASP A 43 -5.96 -0.76 -4.48
C ASP A 43 -6.36 0.72 -4.32
N ILE A 44 -5.37 1.58 -4.41
CA ILE A 44 -5.45 3.03 -4.19
C ILE A 44 -5.97 3.73 -5.45
N ASP A 45 -5.47 3.37 -6.62
CA ASP A 45 -5.92 3.97 -7.88
C ASP A 45 -7.24 3.37 -8.40
N GLY A 46 -7.73 2.29 -7.77
CA GLY A 46 -9.05 1.73 -8.01
C GLY A 46 -9.14 0.94 -9.30
N ASP A 47 -8.03 0.45 -9.85
CA ASP A 47 -8.02 -0.36 -11.08
C ASP A 47 -8.42 -1.84 -10.85
N GLY A 48 -8.69 -2.21 -9.60
CA GLY A 48 -9.07 -3.57 -9.19
C GLY A 48 -7.88 -4.49 -8.94
N GLU A 49 -6.64 -4.01 -9.08
CA GLU A 49 -5.41 -4.77 -8.85
C GLU A 49 -4.44 -4.01 -7.93
N SER A 50 -4.17 -4.55 -6.75
CA SER A 50 -3.12 -4.03 -5.87
C SER A 50 -1.72 -4.24 -6.45
N LYS A 51 -1.10 -3.17 -6.97
CA LYS A 51 0.19 -3.21 -7.64
C LYS A 51 1.25 -2.37 -6.91
N PRO A 52 2.49 -2.89 -6.76
CA PRO A 52 3.55 -2.16 -6.07
C PRO A 52 4.01 -0.87 -6.77
N LEU A 53 3.93 -0.80 -8.11
CA LEU A 53 4.43 0.35 -8.87
C LEU A 53 3.38 1.45 -9.11
N THR A 54 2.11 1.18 -8.81
CA THR A 54 1.03 2.17 -8.86
C THR A 54 0.61 2.49 -7.43
N ASP A 55 -0.10 1.60 -6.76
CA ASP A 55 -0.64 1.84 -5.42
C ASP A 55 0.43 1.97 -4.35
N GLY A 56 1.41 1.06 -4.40
CA GLY A 56 2.55 1.11 -3.48
C GLY A 56 3.33 2.43 -3.59
N LEU A 57 3.45 2.95 -4.82
CA LEU A 57 4.13 4.22 -5.07
C LEU A 57 3.30 5.42 -4.61
N LEU A 58 1.98 5.42 -4.85
CA LEU A 58 1.05 6.44 -4.34
C LEU A 58 1.09 6.53 -2.82
N LEU A 59 1.02 5.39 -2.12
CA LEU A 59 1.07 5.34 -0.66
C LEU A 59 2.40 5.88 -0.12
N ILE A 60 3.53 5.48 -0.70
CA ILE A 60 4.86 5.97 -0.28
C ILE A 60 4.98 7.48 -0.47
N ARG A 61 4.52 8.01 -1.61
CA ARG A 61 4.55 9.44 -1.91
C ARG A 61 3.71 10.23 -0.90
N TYR A 62 2.49 9.78 -0.64
CA TYR A 62 1.63 10.37 0.37
C TYR A 62 2.31 10.39 1.76
N LEU A 63 2.89 9.26 2.19
CA LEU A 63 3.60 9.16 3.47
C LEU A 63 4.85 10.06 3.57
N PHE A 64 5.46 10.39 2.43
CA PHE A 64 6.54 11.38 2.36
C PHE A 64 6.04 12.84 2.24
N GLY A 65 4.73 13.06 2.30
CA GLY A 65 4.11 14.38 2.27
C GLY A 65 3.96 14.97 0.87
N PHE A 66 4.01 14.13 -0.17
CA PHE A 66 3.68 14.55 -1.54
C PHE A 66 2.15 14.65 -1.70
N SER A 67 1.71 15.66 -2.44
CA SER A 67 0.30 15.93 -2.73
C SER A 67 0.12 16.50 -4.14
N GLY A 68 -1.12 16.60 -4.61
CA GLY A 68 -1.45 17.14 -5.93
C GLY A 68 -0.77 16.37 -7.07
N ASP A 69 -0.32 17.07 -8.12
CA ASP A 69 0.35 16.46 -9.27
C ASP A 69 1.56 15.60 -8.88
N SER A 70 2.29 16.00 -7.84
CA SER A 70 3.50 15.29 -7.39
C SER A 70 3.18 13.92 -6.77
N LEU A 71 1.97 13.74 -6.26
CA LEU A 71 1.48 12.47 -5.75
C LEU A 71 1.19 11.51 -6.91
N ILE A 72 0.44 11.96 -7.92
CA ILE A 72 -0.10 11.10 -8.97
C ILE A 72 0.80 10.92 -10.20
N SER A 73 1.75 11.83 -10.43
CA SER A 73 2.54 11.86 -11.67
C SER A 73 3.33 10.56 -11.92
N GLY A 74 2.96 9.83 -12.97
CA GLY A 74 3.59 8.56 -13.34
C GLY A 74 3.36 7.41 -12.36
N ALA A 75 2.37 7.54 -11.46
CA ALA A 75 1.99 6.51 -10.50
C ALA A 75 0.57 5.94 -10.74
N ILE A 76 -0.26 6.62 -11.53
CA ILE A 76 -1.60 6.13 -11.90
C ILE A 76 -1.50 5.00 -12.94
N GLY A 77 -2.12 3.86 -12.66
CA GLY A 77 -2.20 2.70 -13.53
C GLY A 77 -3.17 2.86 -14.70
N THR A 78 -3.07 1.95 -15.67
CA THR A 78 -4.04 1.88 -16.76
C THR A 78 -5.35 1.29 -16.25
N GLY A 79 -6.45 2.04 -16.38
CA GLY A 79 -7.77 1.58 -15.91
C GLY A 79 -8.11 2.04 -14.49
N ALA A 80 -7.27 2.88 -13.88
CA ALA A 80 -7.56 3.53 -12.61
C ALA A 80 -8.90 4.26 -12.64
N GLU A 81 -9.71 4.03 -11.61
CA GLU A 81 -10.96 4.75 -11.36
C GLU A 81 -10.75 5.99 -10.50
N ARG A 82 -9.60 6.10 -9.82
CA ARG A 82 -9.14 7.26 -9.04
C ARG A 82 -7.83 7.76 -9.64
N ASP A 83 -7.94 8.68 -10.60
CA ASP A 83 -6.81 9.22 -11.36
C ASP A 83 -6.45 10.66 -10.98
N THR A 84 -7.21 11.28 -10.08
CA THR A 84 -6.93 12.62 -9.54
C THR A 84 -6.25 12.56 -8.18
N ALA A 85 -5.47 13.59 -7.86
CA ALA A 85 -4.81 13.67 -6.56
C ALA A 85 -5.82 13.79 -5.43
N GLU A 86 -6.91 14.52 -5.63
CA GLU A 86 -7.97 14.68 -4.65
C GLU A 86 -8.65 13.35 -4.30
N GLU A 87 -8.95 12.50 -5.29
CA GLU A 87 -9.56 11.18 -5.06
C GLU A 87 -8.60 10.23 -4.35
N VAL A 88 -7.33 10.22 -4.76
CA VAL A 88 -6.29 9.40 -4.14
C VAL A 88 -6.05 9.83 -2.69
N GLU A 89 -5.92 11.12 -2.42
CA GLU A 89 -5.71 11.66 -1.07
C GLU A 89 -6.89 11.33 -0.16
N ALA A 90 -8.12 11.57 -0.62
CA ALA A 90 -9.32 11.24 0.15
C ALA A 90 -9.40 9.73 0.47
N TYR A 91 -9.06 8.88 -0.50
CA TYR A 91 -9.05 7.43 -0.31
C TYR A 91 -8.03 6.98 0.75
N ILE A 92 -6.82 7.56 0.71
CA ILE A 92 -5.74 7.27 1.66
C ILE A 92 -6.08 7.82 3.06
N GLU A 93 -6.60 9.05 3.16
CA GLU A 93 -6.98 9.67 4.44
C GLU A 93 -8.04 8.87 5.19
N GLU A 94 -9.02 8.28 4.49
CA GLU A 94 -10.05 7.44 5.10
C GLU A 94 -9.46 6.16 5.75
N ARG A 95 -8.28 5.73 5.31
CA ARG A 95 -7.64 4.45 5.69
C ARG A 95 -6.43 4.60 6.60
N ILE A 96 -5.89 5.81 6.76
CA ILE A 96 -4.82 6.10 7.70
C ILE A 96 -5.43 6.61 9.02
N PRO A 97 -5.33 5.85 10.13
CA PRO A 97 -5.77 6.33 11.42
C PRO A 97 -4.89 7.51 11.89
N GLN A 98 -5.55 8.59 12.34
CA GLN A 98 -4.94 9.79 12.93
C GLN A 98 -4.27 9.49 14.28
#